data_AF-A0A7X2RMZ4-F1
#
_entry.id   AF-A0A7X2RMZ4-F1
#
_cell.length_a   1.000
_cell.length_b   1.000
_cell.length_c   1.000
_cell.angle_alpha   90.00
_cell.angle_beta   90.00
_cell.angle_gamma   90.00
#
_symmetry.space_group_name_H-M   'P 1'
#
loop_
_entity.id
_entity.type
_entity.pdbx_description
1 polymer ?
#
loop_
_entity_poly.entity_id
_entity_poly.type
_entity_poly.pdbx_seq_one_letter_code
_entity_poly.pdbx_strand_id
1 'polypeptide(L)' 'MGGIGIWQLVIVLLIVVMLFGTRRLKGLGSDVGEAIKGFRSSMGSEPNAQQDPIKAGLEMDAAQSRSAESKH' A
#
# COMPACT_ATOMS: atom_id res chain seq x y z
N MET A 1 -37.35 -1.00 -5.73
CA MET A 1 -36.56 -0.50 -4.59
C MET A 1 -35.10 -0.76 -4.90
N GLY A 2 -34.45 0.19 -5.58
CA GLY A 2 -33.09 0.03 -6.10
C GLY A 2 -32.05 0.07 -4.98
N GLY A 3 -31.33 -1.04 -4.81
CA GLY A 3 -30.19 -1.10 -3.90
C GLY A 3 -29.05 -0.21 -4.38
N ILE A 4 -28.20 0.20 -3.44
CA ILE A 4 -26.93 0.87 -3.74
C ILE A 4 -26.09 -0.12 -4.55
N GLY A 5 -25.99 0.11 -5.85
CA GLY A 5 -25.19 -0.71 -6.73
C GLY A 5 -23.71 -0.41 -6.59
N ILE A 6 -22.89 -1.40 -6.96
CA ILE A 6 -21.42 -1.30 -6.96
C ILE A 6 -20.97 -0.10 -7.81
N TRP A 7 -21.68 0.19 -8.90
CA TRP A 7 -21.41 1.34 -9.78
C TRP A 7 -21.54 2.70 -9.08
N GLN A 8 -22.52 2.86 -8.21
CA GLN A 8 -22.71 4.08 -7.43
C GLN A 8 -21.59 4.27 -6.40
N LEU A 9 -21.15 3.17 -5.76
CA LEU A 9 -20.04 3.23 -4.79
C LEU A 9 -18.73 3.66 -5.45
N VAL A 10 -18.44 3.20 -6.68
CA VAL A 10 -17.24 3.62 -7.42
C VAL A 10 -17.26 5.11 -7.73
N ILE A 11 -18.41 5.64 -8.16
CA ILE A 11 -18.57 7.08 -8.45
C ILE A 11 -18.37 7.92 -7.18
N VAL A 12 -18.96 7.50 -6.06
CA VAL A 12 -18.79 8.19 -4.77
C VAL A 12 -17.32 8.15 -4.32
N LEU A 13 -16.66 6.99 -4.44
CA LEU A 13 -15.25 6.83 -4.11
C LEU A 13 -14.37 7.79 -4.92
N LEU A 14 -14.64 7.94 -6.21
CA LEU A 14 -13.90 8.83 -7.10
C LEU A 14 -14.01 10.29 -6.64
N ILE A 15 -15.21 10.73 -6.27
CA ILE A 15 -15.44 12.09 -5.74
C ILE A 15 -14.68 12.29 -4.42
N VAL A 16 -14.74 11.32 -3.50
CA VAL A 16 -14.01 11.40 -2.22
C VAL A 16 -12.50 11.50 -2.46
N VAL A 17 -11.95 10.71 -3.38
CA VAL A 17 -10.53 10.77 -3.75
C VAL A 17 -10.17 12.13 -4.36
N MET A 18 -11.05 12.72 -5.17
CA MET A 18 -10.82 14.04 -5.77
C MET A 18 -10.83 15.16 -4.72
N LEU A 19 -11.73 15.09 -3.73
CA LEU A 19 -11.87 16.10 -2.67
C LEU A 19 -10.73 16.03 -1.65
N PHE A 20 -10.37 14.82 -1.20
CA PHE A 20 -9.34 14.62 -0.19
C PHE A 20 -7.92 14.53 -0.80
N GLY A 21 -7.83 14.26 -2.10
CA GLY A 21 -6.58 14.03 -2.81
C GLY A 21 -5.95 12.68 -2.48
N THR A 22 -5.32 12.03 -3.47
CA THR A 22 -4.69 10.70 -3.31
C THR A 22 -3.58 10.66 -2.26
N ARG A 23 -2.97 11.80 -1.93
CA ARG A 23 -1.84 11.90 -0.99
C ARG A 23 -2.25 11.67 0.46
N ARG A 24 -3.44 12.14 0.86
CA ARG A 24 -4.00 11.90 2.20
C ARG A 24 -4.57 10.49 2.33
N LEU A 25 -5.24 10.00 1.28
CA LEU A 25 -5.75 8.62 1.23
C LEU A 25 -4.62 7.58 1.20
N LYS A 26 -3.47 7.85 0.59
CA LYS A 26 -2.33 6.91 0.60
C LYS A 26 -1.75 6.69 2.00
N GLY A 27 -1.50 7.77 2.74
CA GLY A 27 -0.96 7.65 4.11
C GLY A 27 -1.93 6.93 5.03
N LEU A 28 -3.17 7.41 5.09
CA LEU A 28 -4.22 6.80 5.93
C LEU A 28 -4.59 5.38 5.46
N GLY A 29 -4.57 5.14 4.15
CA GLY A 29 -4.90 3.85 3.56
C GLY A 29 -3.82 2.79 3.77
N SER A 30 -2.54 3.18 3.85
CA SER A 30 -1.45 2.26 4.25
C SER A 30 -1.65 1.80 5.70
N ASP A 31 -1.85 2.74 6.62
CA ASP A 31 -2.00 2.43 8.05
C ASP A 31 -3.26 1.59 8.33
N VAL A 32 -4.39 1.97 7.73
CA VAL A 32 -5.65 1.23 7.85
C VAL A 32 -5.58 -0.11 7.09
N GLY A 33 -4.90 -0.14 5.95
CA GLY A 33 -4.69 -1.34 5.16
C GLY A 33 -3.85 -2.39 5.90
N GLU A 34 -2.84 -1.97 6.65
CA GLU A 34 -2.00 -2.84 7.46
C GLU A 34 -2.80 -3.46 8.62
N ALA A 35 -3.64 -2.67 9.30
CA ALA A 35 -4.54 -3.15 10.34
C ALA A 35 -5.57 -4.16 9.80
N ILE A 36 -6.18 -3.88 8.65
CA ILE A 36 -7.14 -4.80 8.00
C ILE A 36 -6.44 -6.06 7.49
N LYS A 37 -5.19 -5.97 7.01
CA LYS A 37 -4.39 -7.13 6.59
C LYS A 37 -4.14 -8.08 7.76
N GLY A 38 -3.77 -7.55 8.94
CA GLY A 38 -3.63 -8.34 10.16
C GLY A 38 -4.94 -9.02 10.59
N PHE A 39 -6.06 -8.29 10.50
CA PHE A 39 -7.40 -8.84 10.79
C PHE A 39 -7.82 -9.95 9.80
N ARG A 40 -7.54 -9.80 8.51
CA ARG A 40 -7.83 -10.84 7.50
C ARG A 40 -6.93 -12.07 7.67
N SER A 41 -5.65 -11.87 8.02
CA SER A 41 -4.73 -12.96 8.34
C SER A 41 -5.17 -13.75 9.56
N SER A 42 -5.65 -13.09 10.63
CA SER A 42 -6.11 -13.79 11.84
C SER A 42 -7.46 -14.49 11.67
N MET A 43 -8.31 -14.02 10.75
CA MET A 43 -9.56 -14.70 10.38
C MET A 43 -9.37 -15.94 9.48
N GLY A 44 -8.15 -16.43 9.29
CA GLY A 44 -7.89 -17.76 8.70
C GLY A 44 -7.88 -17.81 7.17
N SER A 45 -7.74 -16.66 6.50
CA SER A 45 -7.53 -16.59 5.05
C SER A 45 -6.06 -16.30 4.75
N GLU A 46 -5.20 -17.31 4.73
CA GLU A 46 -3.87 -17.16 4.11
C GLU A 46 -4.03 -16.99 2.60
N PRO A 47 -3.57 -15.84 2.09
CA PRO A 47 -2.59 -15.88 1.03
C PRO A 47 -1.42 -14.97 1.39
N ASN A 48 -0.26 -15.60 1.52
CA ASN A 48 1.09 -15.07 1.49
C ASN A 48 1.22 -13.69 0.80
N ALA A 49 1.10 -12.62 1.58
CA ALA A 49 1.34 -11.25 1.12
C ALA A 49 2.54 -10.66 1.87
N GLN A 50 3.69 -11.32 1.72
CA GLN A 50 4.99 -10.71 1.99
C GLN A 50 5.30 -9.75 0.84
N GLN A 51 5.03 -8.46 1.02
CA GLN A 51 5.64 -7.42 0.19
C GLN A 51 6.02 -6.28 1.13
N ASP A 52 7.25 -6.36 1.61
CA ASP A 52 7.98 -5.28 2.25
C ASP A 52 8.41 -4.28 1.16
N PRO A 53 7.79 -3.09 1.04
CA PRO A 53 8.29 -2.06 0.14
C PRO A 53 9.66 -1.50 0.58
N ILE A 54 10.19 -1.93 1.74
CA ILE A 54 11.41 -1.41 2.36
C ILE A 54 12.68 -2.17 1.90
N LYS A 55 12.57 -3.36 1.28
CA LYS A 55 13.76 -4.06 0.76
C LYS A 55 14.34 -3.41 -0.51
N ALA A 56 13.51 -2.78 -1.34
CA ALA A 56 13.97 -2.13 -2.57
C ALA A 56 14.88 -0.91 -2.33
N GLY A 57 14.79 -0.27 -1.16
CA GLY A 57 15.61 0.89 -0.81
C GLY A 57 16.97 0.54 -0.20
N LEU A 58 17.08 -0.57 0.54
CA LEU A 58 18.31 -0.93 1.26
C LEU A 58 19.37 -1.62 0.37
N GLU A 59 18.96 -2.33 -0.68
CA GLU A 59 19.90 -3.00 -1.59
C GLU A 59 20.59 -2.03 -2.57
N MET A 60 19.95 -0.89 -2.88
CA MET A 60 20.52 0.15 -3.76
C MET A 60 21.64 0.94 -3.09
N ASP A 61 21.53 1.23 -1.79
CA ASP A 61 22.53 2.00 -1.02
C ASP A 61 23.78 1.14 -0.71
N ALA A 62 23.58 -0.13 -0.34
CA ALA A 62 24.68 -1.06 -0.04
C ALA A 62 25.50 -1.47 -1.28
N ALA A 63 24.86 -1.57 -2.45
CA ALA A 63 25.55 -1.90 -3.71
C ALA A 63 26.36 -0.70 -4.25
N GLN A 64 25.91 0.53 -4.00
CA GLN A 64 26.60 1.75 -4.42
C GLN A 64 27.85 2.02 -3.56
N SER A 65 27.80 1.71 -2.26
CA SER A 65 28.94 1.90 -1.35
C SER A 65 30.08 0.90 -1.58
N ARG A 66 29.82 -0.32 -2.07
CA ARG A 66 30.87 -1.32 -2.40
C ARG A 66 31.62 -1.04 -3.70
N SER A 67 31.03 -0.25 -4.61
CA SER A 67 31.68 0.10 -5.88
C SER A 67 32.65 1.29 -5.75
N ALA A 68 32.53 2.11 -4.71
CA ALA A 68 33.40 3.26 -4.47
C ALA A 68 34.74 2.90 -3.78
N GLU A 69 34.81 1.76 -3.08
CA GLU A 69 36.01 1.37 -2.31
C GLU A 69 37.00 0.48 -3.09
N SER A 70 36.59 -0.09 -4.23
CA SER A 70 37.47 -0.98 -5.04
C SER A 70 38.31 -0.28 -6.11
N LYS A 71 38.29 1.06 -6.16
CA LYS A 71 39.19 1.86 -7.01
C LYS A 71 39.73 3.08 -6.27
N HIS A 72 40.57 2.85 -5.26
CA HIS A 72 41.81 3.62 -5.08
C HIS A 72 42.79 2.87 -4.18
#